data_AF-A0A8J8D9Z6-F1
#
_entry.id   AF-A0A8J8D9Z6-F1
#
_cell.length_a   1.000
_cell.length_b   1.000
_cell.length_c   1.000
_cell.angle_alpha   90.00
_cell.angle_beta   90.00
_cell.angle_gamma   90.00
#
_symmetry.space_group_name_H-M   'P 1'
#
loop_
_entity.id
_entity.type
_entity.pdbx_description
1 polymer ?
#
loop_
_entity_poly.entity_id
_entity_poly.type
_entity_poly.pdbx_seq_one_letter_code
_entity_poly.pdbx_strand_id
1 'polypeptide(L)'
;MQEWYRSRGLYEAVLKLVDSGRIEDALSMTEEIPDRVIRFKAFSHIAVEVAKMGKNFSEPLEMAVKAALDIDSKEESTKALMSLAFEFLNMDNPEEALRIAGYITDLPNKSKVEAEVALALAKRGNVAEAMEIINGIMDDDVKTWAMSRLASQL
;
A
#
# COMPACT_ATOMS: atom_id res chain seq x y z
N MET A 1 4.48 -27.43 -0.09
CA MET A 1 4.30 -27.52 -1.56
C MET A 1 2.82 -27.53 -1.96
N GLN A 2 1.96 -28.37 -1.37
CA GLN A 2 0.50 -28.36 -1.68
C GLN A 2 -0.19 -27.03 -1.33
N GLU A 3 0.17 -26.44 -0.19
CA GLU A 3 -0.41 -25.17 0.28
C GLU A 3 -0.12 -23.99 -0.66
N TRP A 4 1.11 -23.92 -1.20
CA TRP A 4 1.49 -22.90 -2.17
C TRP A 4 0.68 -23.01 -3.45
N TYR A 5 0.54 -24.22 -4.02
CA TYR A 5 -0.25 -24.43 -5.23
C TYR A 5 -1.74 -24.12 -5.00
N ARG A 6 -2.29 -24.49 -3.83
CA ARG A 6 -3.67 -24.14 -3.47
C ARG A 6 -3.85 -22.62 -3.38
N SER A 7 -2.96 -21.93 -2.66
CA SER A 7 -2.97 -20.48 -2.52
C SER A 7 -2.88 -19.80 -3.89
N ARG A 8 -2.00 -20.30 -4.76
CA ARG A 8 -1.84 -19.78 -6.11
C ARG A 8 -3.09 -19.96 -6.97
N GLY A 9 -3.71 -21.13 -6.92
CA GLY A 9 -4.96 -21.40 -7.67
C GLY A 9 -6.12 -20.53 -7.20
N LEU A 10 -6.27 -20.34 -5.89
CA LEU A 10 -7.26 -19.42 -5.32
C LEU A 10 -6.99 -17.98 -5.73
N TYR A 11 -5.72 -17.53 -5.68
CA TYR A 11 -5.32 -16.21 -6.14
C TYR A 11 -5.71 -15.98 -7.61
N GLU A 12 -5.44 -16.92 -8.50
CA GLU A 12 -5.81 -16.82 -9.92
C GLU A 12 -7.34 -16.78 -10.14
N ALA A 13 -8.11 -17.48 -9.30
CA ALA A 13 -9.56 -17.39 -9.31
C ALA A 13 -10.07 -16.03 -8.81
N VAL A 14 -9.45 -15.47 -7.76
CA VAL A 14 -9.73 -14.13 -7.26
C VAL A 14 -9.53 -13.08 -8.35
N LEU A 15 -8.42 -13.13 -9.10
CA LEU A 15 -8.18 -12.19 -10.22
C LEU A 15 -9.33 -12.21 -11.23
N LYS A 16 -9.79 -13.40 -11.64
CA LYS A 16 -10.92 -13.55 -12.58
C LYS A 16 -12.25 -13.03 -12.02
N LEU A 17 -12.47 -13.16 -10.71
CA LEU A 17 -13.65 -12.60 -10.05
C LEU A 17 -13.60 -11.07 -10.05
N VAL A 18 -12.45 -10.47 -9.80
CA VAL A 18 -12.24 -9.01 -9.90
C VAL A 18 -12.49 -8.52 -11.32
N ASP A 19 -11.90 -9.18 -12.32
CA ASP A 19 -12.08 -8.83 -13.75
C ASP A 19 -13.54 -8.90 -14.19
N SER A 20 -14.34 -9.80 -13.60
CA SER A 20 -15.78 -9.94 -13.86
C SER A 20 -16.65 -9.05 -12.98
N GLY A 21 -16.06 -8.21 -12.12
CA GLY A 21 -16.75 -7.28 -11.23
C GLY A 21 -17.42 -7.93 -10.02
N ARG A 22 -17.15 -9.21 -9.74
CA ARG A 22 -17.69 -9.98 -8.61
C ARG A 22 -16.82 -9.76 -7.36
N ILE A 23 -16.81 -8.54 -6.85
CA ILE A 23 -15.88 -8.11 -5.79
C ILE A 23 -16.14 -8.83 -4.47
N GLU A 24 -17.40 -9.02 -4.08
CA GLU A 24 -17.77 -9.68 -2.82
C GLU A 24 -17.34 -11.16 -2.83
N ASP A 25 -17.52 -11.84 -3.96
CA ASP A 25 -17.05 -13.22 -4.14
C ASP A 25 -15.52 -13.29 -4.12
N ALA A 26 -14.83 -12.30 -4.69
CA ALA A 26 -13.38 -12.21 -4.68
C ALA A 26 -12.85 -12.02 -3.24
N LEU A 27 -13.48 -11.16 -2.44
CA LEU A 27 -13.14 -10.95 -1.02
C LEU A 27 -13.33 -12.24 -0.21
N SER A 28 -14.50 -12.88 -0.33
CA SER A 28 -14.79 -14.14 0.37
C SER A 28 -13.79 -15.25 -0.01
N MET A 29 -13.46 -15.39 -1.30
CA MET A 29 -12.48 -16.38 -1.75
C MET A 29 -11.05 -16.06 -1.28
N THR A 30 -10.72 -14.79 -1.11
CA THR A 30 -9.40 -14.36 -0.64
C THR A 30 -9.15 -14.79 0.81
N GLU A 31 -10.19 -14.81 1.67
CA GLU A 31 -10.07 -15.30 3.05
C GLU A 31 -9.62 -16.77 3.12
N GLU A 32 -10.00 -17.57 2.11
CA GLU A 32 -9.66 -18.99 2.01
C GLU A 32 -8.22 -19.25 1.55
N ILE A 33 -7.44 -18.21 1.19
CA ILE A 33 -6.04 -18.34 0.80
C ILE A 33 -5.17 -18.62 2.04
N PRO A 34 -4.51 -19.81 2.13
CA PRO A 34 -3.70 -20.15 3.29
C PRO A 34 -2.40 -19.34 3.43
N ASP A 35 -1.68 -19.16 2.31
CA ASP A 35 -0.42 -18.42 2.30
C ASP A 35 -0.68 -16.93 2.53
N ARG A 36 -0.16 -16.41 3.64
CA ARG A 36 -0.43 -15.05 4.12
C ARG A 36 0.04 -13.97 3.14
N VAL A 37 1.19 -14.20 2.48
CA VAL A 37 1.74 -13.25 1.50
C VAL A 37 0.89 -13.25 0.23
N ILE A 38 0.44 -14.41 -0.25
CA ILE A 38 -0.49 -14.50 -1.39
C ILE A 38 -1.85 -13.91 -1.03
N ARG A 39 -2.34 -14.13 0.19
CA ARG A 39 -3.60 -13.55 0.69
C ARG A 39 -3.54 -12.02 0.71
N PHE A 40 -2.46 -11.45 1.25
CA PHE A 40 -2.21 -10.01 1.16
C PHE A 40 -2.22 -9.52 -0.29
N LYS A 41 -1.51 -10.21 -1.20
CA LYS A 41 -1.46 -9.82 -2.62
C LYS A 41 -2.85 -9.81 -3.26
N ALA A 42 -3.72 -10.78 -2.94
CA ALA A 42 -5.09 -10.80 -3.42
C ALA A 42 -5.91 -9.63 -2.87
N PHE A 43 -5.94 -9.40 -1.55
CA PHE A 43 -6.67 -8.27 -0.98
C PHE A 43 -6.16 -6.91 -1.51
N SER A 44 -4.84 -6.75 -1.60
CA SER A 44 -4.21 -5.57 -2.19
C SER A 44 -4.67 -5.34 -3.63
N HIS A 45 -4.66 -6.38 -4.45
CA HIS A 45 -5.15 -6.30 -5.83
C HIS A 45 -6.64 -5.89 -5.88
N ILE A 46 -7.49 -6.51 -5.06
CA ILE A 46 -8.92 -6.15 -4.99
C ILE A 46 -9.07 -4.67 -4.63
N ALA A 47 -8.39 -4.20 -3.58
CA ALA A 47 -8.48 -2.80 -3.13
C ALA A 47 -8.07 -1.81 -4.23
N VAL A 48 -6.96 -2.10 -4.92
CA VAL A 48 -6.44 -1.28 -6.01
C VAL A 48 -7.41 -1.26 -7.20
N GLU A 49 -7.94 -2.42 -7.62
CA GLU A 49 -8.86 -2.47 -8.77
C GLU A 49 -10.23 -1.83 -8.45
N VAL A 50 -10.75 -2.01 -7.24
CA VAL A 50 -11.98 -1.33 -6.79
C VAL A 50 -11.78 0.19 -6.78
N ALA A 51 -10.61 0.67 -6.34
CA ALA A 51 -10.26 2.09 -6.39
C ALA A 51 -10.19 2.62 -7.83
N LYS A 52 -9.54 1.89 -8.75
CA LYS A 52 -9.46 2.25 -10.18
C LYS A 52 -10.84 2.30 -10.85
N MET A 53 -11.78 1.46 -10.40
CA MET A 53 -13.16 1.49 -10.87
C MET A 53 -13.96 2.70 -10.33
N GLY A 54 -13.38 3.54 -9.47
CA GLY A 54 -14.06 4.65 -8.80
C GLY A 54 -15.13 4.19 -7.79
N LYS A 55 -15.05 2.94 -7.33
CA LYS A 55 -15.95 2.37 -6.34
C LYS A 55 -15.39 2.57 -4.93
N ASN A 56 -16.24 2.41 -3.92
CA ASN A 56 -15.80 2.45 -2.53
C ASN A 56 -14.86 1.27 -2.24
N PHE A 57 -13.59 1.57 -2.00
CA PHE A 57 -12.54 0.59 -1.73
C PHE A 57 -12.14 0.52 -0.23
N SER A 58 -12.84 1.23 0.67
CA SER A 58 -12.47 1.30 2.09
C SER A 58 -12.42 -0.08 2.76
N GLU A 59 -13.43 -0.93 2.53
CA GLU A 59 -13.44 -2.29 3.08
C GLU A 59 -12.35 -3.19 2.48
N PRO A 60 -12.21 -3.33 1.15
CA PRO A 60 -11.10 -4.06 0.54
C PRO A 60 -9.71 -3.63 1.05
N LEU A 61 -9.53 -2.33 1.24
CA LEU A 61 -8.28 -1.74 1.71
C LEU A 61 -8.00 -2.05 3.18
N GLU A 62 -9.00 -1.94 4.06
CA GLU A 62 -8.89 -2.38 5.45
C GLU A 62 -8.50 -3.87 5.53
N MET A 63 -9.09 -4.71 4.68
CA MET A 63 -8.71 -6.13 4.58
C MET A 63 -7.27 -6.32 4.07
N ALA A 64 -6.84 -5.53 3.09
CA ALA A 64 -5.46 -5.56 2.59
C ALA A 64 -4.44 -5.15 3.66
N VAL A 65 -4.70 -4.07 4.41
CA VAL A 65 -3.86 -3.63 5.53
C VAL A 65 -3.81 -4.71 6.61
N LYS A 66 -4.97 -5.25 7.01
CA LYS A 66 -5.04 -6.34 8.00
C LYS A 66 -4.25 -7.57 7.54
N ALA A 67 -4.35 -7.95 6.27
CA ALA A 67 -3.61 -9.07 5.71
C ALA A 67 -2.09 -8.81 5.65
N ALA A 68 -1.66 -7.57 5.38
CA ALA A 68 -0.25 -7.19 5.43
C ALA A 68 0.31 -7.31 6.86
N LEU A 69 -0.46 -6.87 7.86
CA LEU A 69 -0.10 -6.96 9.28
C LEU A 69 -0.09 -8.39 9.82
N ASP A 70 -0.83 -9.29 9.18
CA ASP A 70 -0.91 -10.72 9.55
C ASP A 70 0.27 -11.56 9.02
N ILE A 71 1.13 -11.00 8.15
CA ILE A 71 2.33 -11.68 7.64
C ILE A 71 3.34 -11.89 8.78
N ASP A 72 3.82 -13.13 8.94
CA ASP A 72 4.66 -13.54 10.08
C ASP A 72 6.02 -12.79 10.14
N SER A 73 6.63 -12.54 8.99
CA SER A 73 7.88 -11.78 8.92
C SER A 73 7.60 -10.27 8.96
N LYS A 74 8.15 -9.59 9.98
CA LYS A 74 8.05 -8.12 10.09
C LYS A 74 8.60 -7.39 8.87
N GLU A 75 9.68 -7.92 8.28
CA GLU A 75 10.28 -7.33 7.09
C GLU A 75 9.34 -7.48 5.88
N GLU A 76 8.72 -8.65 5.71
CA GLU A 76 7.76 -8.88 4.63
C GLU A 76 6.46 -8.09 4.84
N SER A 77 5.98 -7.99 6.08
CA SER A 77 4.84 -7.14 6.45
C SER A 77 5.12 -5.66 6.13
N THR A 78 6.31 -5.16 6.48
CA THR A 78 6.74 -3.80 6.14
C THR A 78 6.78 -3.60 4.63
N LYS A 79 7.39 -4.53 3.88
CA LYS A 79 7.42 -4.50 2.41
C LYS A 79 6.02 -4.51 1.79
N ALA A 80 5.10 -5.29 2.35
CA ALA A 80 3.71 -5.36 1.91
C ALA A 80 2.98 -4.02 2.10
N LEU A 81 3.07 -3.42 3.29
CA LEU A 81 2.48 -2.11 3.58
C LEU A 81 3.08 -1.01 2.69
N MET A 82 4.40 -0.98 2.53
CA MET A 82 5.06 -0.01 1.62
C MET A 82 4.57 -0.18 0.18
N SER A 83 4.50 -1.42 -0.31
CA SER A 83 4.01 -1.70 -1.65
C SER A 83 2.59 -1.18 -1.84
N LEU A 84 1.69 -1.42 -0.88
CA LEU A 84 0.32 -0.94 -0.93
C LEU A 84 0.26 0.60 -0.90
N ALA A 85 1.02 1.24 -0.01
CA ALA A 85 1.09 2.70 0.06
C ALA A 85 1.56 3.33 -1.26
N PHE A 86 2.58 2.76 -1.90
CA PHE A 86 3.07 3.25 -3.19
C PHE A 86 2.09 3.03 -4.33
N GLU A 87 1.33 1.93 -4.34
CA GLU A 87 0.23 1.75 -5.31
C GLU A 87 -0.81 2.88 -5.19
N PHE A 88 -1.24 3.21 -3.96
CA PHE A 88 -2.17 4.32 -3.75
C PHE A 88 -1.58 5.69 -4.11
N LEU A 89 -0.30 5.92 -3.80
CA LEU A 89 0.38 7.14 -4.22
C LEU A 89 0.44 7.28 -5.75
N ASN A 90 0.72 6.17 -6.46
CA ASN A 90 0.74 6.12 -7.92
C ASN A 90 -0.65 6.32 -8.55
N MET A 91 -1.72 5.97 -7.82
CA MET A 91 -3.10 6.26 -8.19
C MET A 91 -3.55 7.67 -7.79
N ASP A 92 -2.61 8.58 -7.51
CA ASP A 92 -2.91 9.97 -7.14
C ASP A 92 -3.64 10.12 -5.79
N ASN A 93 -3.50 9.15 -4.89
CA ASN A 93 -4.12 9.16 -3.55
C ASN A 93 -3.06 9.24 -2.43
N PRO A 94 -2.44 10.42 -2.23
CA PRO A 94 -1.41 10.62 -1.21
C PRO A 94 -1.94 10.46 0.22
N GLU A 95 -3.21 10.77 0.47
CA GLU A 95 -3.83 10.65 1.80
C GLU A 95 -3.84 9.20 2.26
N GLU A 96 -4.24 8.29 1.38
CA GLU A 96 -4.26 6.87 1.70
C GLU A 96 -2.86 6.27 1.81
N ALA A 97 -1.92 6.74 0.97
CA ALA A 97 -0.52 6.35 1.09
C ALA A 97 0.06 6.71 2.48
N LEU A 98 -0.22 7.91 3.01
CA LEU A 98 0.17 8.32 4.36
C LEU A 98 -0.56 7.51 5.44
N ARG A 99 -1.87 7.24 5.26
CA ARG A 99 -2.62 6.41 6.21
C ARG A 99 -2.00 5.02 6.33
N ILE A 100 -1.66 4.38 5.22
CA ILE A 100 -0.99 3.07 5.19
C ILE A 100 0.41 3.16 5.83
N ALA A 101 1.17 4.23 5.55
CA ALA A 101 2.47 4.46 6.18
C ALA A 101 2.38 4.50 7.71
N GLY A 102 1.26 4.96 8.26
CA GLY A 102 0.98 4.96 9.70
C GLY A 102 1.00 3.58 10.37
N TYR A 103 0.79 2.50 9.61
CA TYR A 103 0.86 1.12 10.12
C TYR A 103 2.29 0.54 10.10
N ILE A 104 3.24 1.20 9.44
CA ILE A 104 4.64 0.75 9.38
C ILE A 104 5.34 1.14 10.69
N THR A 105 5.78 0.13 11.44
CA THR A 105 6.48 0.35 12.72
C THR A 105 7.97 0.62 12.56
N ASP A 106 8.56 0.20 11.43
CA ASP A 106 9.96 0.45 11.12
C ASP A 106 10.14 1.91 10.68
N LEU A 107 10.85 2.69 11.51
CA LEU A 107 10.94 4.14 11.36
C LEU A 107 11.57 4.58 10.02
N PRO A 108 12.70 4.01 9.56
CA PRO A 108 13.27 4.39 8.27
C PRO A 108 12.32 4.09 7.10
N ASN A 109 11.66 2.93 7.09
CA ASN A 109 10.72 2.57 6.02
C ASN A 109 9.45 3.41 6.03
N LYS A 110 8.89 3.72 7.23
CA LYS A 110 7.77 4.65 7.36
C LYS A 110 8.14 6.03 6.82
N SER A 111 9.26 6.57 7.28
CA SER A 111 9.78 7.88 6.87
C SER A 111 10.01 7.95 5.37
N LYS A 112 10.46 6.84 4.75
CA LYS A 112 10.64 6.76 3.31
C LYS A 112 9.32 6.90 2.54
N VAL A 113 8.24 6.27 3.02
CA VAL A 113 6.92 6.45 2.38
C VAL A 113 6.46 7.90 2.51
N GLU A 114 6.56 8.49 3.70
CA GLU A 114 6.21 9.91 3.95
C GLU A 114 6.99 10.86 3.03
N ALA A 115 8.30 10.64 2.87
CA ALA A 115 9.14 11.41 1.97
C ALA A 115 8.72 11.30 0.50
N GLU A 116 8.45 10.08 0.01
CA GLU A 116 8.00 9.88 -1.38
C GLU A 116 6.65 10.54 -1.64
N VAL A 117 5.72 10.48 -0.67
CA VAL A 117 4.44 11.21 -0.76
C VAL A 117 4.68 12.71 -0.87
N ALA A 118 5.50 13.28 0.01
CA ALA A 118 5.82 14.71 -0.02
C ALA A 118 6.44 15.14 -1.35
N LEU A 119 7.39 14.36 -1.88
CA LEU A 119 8.02 14.65 -3.16
C LEU A 119 7.04 14.53 -4.35
N ALA A 120 6.09 13.61 -4.29
CA ALA A 120 5.02 13.52 -5.29
C ALA A 120 4.10 14.75 -5.25
N LEU A 121 3.71 15.20 -4.04
CA LEU A 121 2.92 16.42 -3.85
C LEU A 121 3.64 17.66 -4.37
N ALA A 122 4.93 17.81 -4.07
CA ALA A 122 5.74 18.92 -4.56
C ALA A 122 5.79 19.00 -6.09
N LYS A 123 5.97 17.85 -6.77
CA LYS A 123 5.94 17.78 -8.24
C LYS A 123 4.62 18.23 -8.85
N ARG A 124 3.52 18.17 -8.09
CA ARG A 124 2.18 18.63 -8.49
C ARG A 124 1.94 20.10 -8.15
N GLY A 125 2.91 20.78 -7.54
CA GLY A 125 2.80 22.17 -7.12
C GLY A 125 2.37 22.37 -5.66
N ASN A 126 2.09 21.29 -4.92
CA ASN A 126 1.68 21.34 -3.50
C ASN A 126 2.90 21.44 -2.58
N VAL A 127 3.73 22.47 -2.80
CA VAL A 127 5.04 22.62 -2.12
C VAL A 127 4.90 22.85 -0.61
N ALA A 128 3.88 23.60 -0.19
CA ALA A 128 3.64 23.87 1.23
C ALA A 128 3.34 22.59 2.02
N GLU A 129 2.40 21.78 1.51
CA GLU A 129 2.03 20.49 2.09
C GLU A 129 3.21 19.50 2.09
N ALA A 130 3.98 19.46 0.99
CA ALA A 130 5.20 18.66 0.93
C ALA A 130 6.21 19.04 2.03
N MET A 131 6.41 20.35 2.27
CA MET A 131 7.29 20.82 3.35
C MET A 131 6.74 20.44 4.73
N GLU A 132 5.43 20.51 4.95
CA GLU A 132 4.81 20.09 6.21
C GLU A 132 5.08 18.61 6.51
N ILE A 133 4.87 17.74 5.52
CA ILE A 133 5.15 16.30 5.65
C ILE A 133 6.64 16.07 5.92
N ILE A 134 7.54 16.66 5.13
CA ILE A 134 8.99 16.49 5.31
C ILE A 134 9.45 16.98 6.68
N ASN A 135 8.88 18.06 7.19
CA ASN A 135 9.19 18.55 8.52
C ASN A 135 8.74 17.59 9.63
N GLY A 136 7.66 16.85 9.39
CA GLY A 136 7.13 15.82 10.28
C GLY A 136 7.89 14.48 10.24
N ILE A 137 8.75 14.24 9.24
CA ILE A 137 9.56 13.02 9.16
C ILE A 137 10.47 12.91 10.39
N MET A 138 10.44 11.74 11.02
CA MET A 138 11.15 11.47 12.28
C MET A 138 12.56 10.90 12.09
N ASP A 139 12.82 10.27 10.94
CA ASP A 139 14.16 9.82 10.58
C ASP A 139 14.96 10.97 9.93
N ASP A 140 16.02 11.42 10.60
CA ASP A 140 16.80 12.59 10.18
C ASP A 140 17.53 12.40 8.84
N ASP A 141 17.97 11.18 8.54
CA ASP A 141 18.66 10.87 7.28
C ASP A 141 17.66 10.94 6.12
N VAL A 142 16.50 10.31 6.27
CA VAL A 142 15.42 10.37 5.28
C VAL A 142 14.89 11.80 5.13
N LYS A 143 14.72 12.54 6.22
CA LYS A 143 14.30 13.94 6.20
C LYS A 143 15.28 14.82 5.43
N THR A 144 16.58 14.69 5.73
CA THR A 144 17.64 15.45 5.04
C THR A 144 17.67 15.13 3.55
N TRP A 145 17.55 13.83 3.20
CA TRP A 145 17.44 13.39 1.81
C TRP A 145 16.22 14.01 1.11
N ALA A 146 15.04 13.98 1.75
CA ALA A 146 13.81 14.51 1.20
C ALA A 146 13.89 16.04 1.00
N MET A 147 14.44 16.79 1.97
CA MET A 147 14.68 18.23 1.85
C MET A 147 15.59 18.57 0.66
N SER A 148 16.71 17.85 0.53
CA SER A 148 17.63 18.02 -0.60
C SER A 148 16.94 17.73 -1.94
N ARG A 149 16.14 16.67 -1.99
CA ARG A 149 15.40 16.29 -3.19
C ARG A 149 14.31 17.30 -3.54
N LEU A 150 13.59 17.83 -2.55
CA LEU A 150 12.59 18.89 -2.74
C LEU A 150 13.25 20.15 -3.29
N ALA A 151 14.36 20.60 -2.70
CA ALA A 151 15.10 21.77 -3.19
C ALA A 151 15.58 21.62 -4.64
N SER A 152 15.88 20.39 -5.08
CA SER A 152 16.26 20.11 -6.48
C SER A 152 15.10 20.10 -7.48
N GLN A 153 13.85 20.09 -7.00
CA GLN A 153 12.64 20.01 -7.83
C GLN A 153 11.94 21.36 -8.02
N LEU A 154 12.32 22.36 -7.22
CA LEU A 154 11.85 23.75 -7.28
C LEU A 154 12.79 24.59 -8.15
#